data_AF-A0AAW5KLE4-F1
#
_entry.id   AF-A0AAW5KLE4-F1
#
_cell.length_a   1.000
_cell.length_b   1.000
_cell.length_c   1.000
_cell.angle_alpha   90.00
_cell.angle_beta   90.00
_cell.angle_gamma   90.00
#
_symmetry.space_group_name_H-M   'P 1'
#
loop_
_entity.id
_entity.type
_entity.pdbx_description
1 polymer ?
#
loop_
_entity_poly.entity_id
_entity_poly.type
_entity_poly.pdbx_seq_one_letter_code
_entity_poly.pdbx_strand_id
1 'polypeptide(L)'
;MNTIKKITVCVAGKNIKVEVGTYTLRTLIIKKLNGMAAFKESKHQYKIWTISKRKNVRERLALEGKSKEEINDICNRINCFKWKLFAKRTKIDYIEGNVQFCHFLEKKYRTSYLTLKEAEKHIQEFVDDLKARNRSSNTIHDYLAAVCKTFGKYMGDYDHPIRHGVCLKDDPTKYNTKRGEKARDVALTTGLRRRELGHLKVDNIKFIDCQTVHIFSIGKGGKHNRTVLKGIVAVAKLKEYISRAEKMNNDFLLTKAEARVPDGLHYCRAMCAQITYNAVLQDMENDPAKRAEYIQKIKDEFKRCGRKLKENLDKPYRLRGYNREAALSIGKPVVYDRVAAMYVSLFILHHFRTNTTILHYLVK
;
A
#
# COMPACT_ATOMS: atom_id res chain seq x y z
N MET A 1 -33.12 14.65 -21.57
CA MET A 1 -33.49 14.67 -20.13
C MET A 1 -33.53 13.23 -19.64
N ASN A 2 -32.85 12.89 -18.54
CA ASN A 2 -32.95 11.53 -17.97
C ASN A 2 -34.31 11.40 -17.29
N THR A 3 -35.15 10.49 -17.76
CA THR A 3 -36.46 10.20 -17.16
C THR A 3 -36.23 9.53 -15.80
N ILE A 4 -36.51 10.23 -14.71
CA ILE A 4 -36.45 9.68 -13.35
C ILE A 4 -37.82 9.10 -13.03
N LYS A 5 -37.88 7.79 -12.73
CA LYS A 5 -39.12 7.11 -12.34
C LYS A 5 -38.98 6.65 -10.89
N LYS A 6 -40.07 6.69 -10.12
CA LYS A 6 -40.14 6.05 -8.80
C LYS A 6 -40.83 4.70 -8.95
N ILE A 7 -40.23 3.66 -8.41
CA ILE A 7 -40.82 2.32 -8.36
C ILE A 7 -40.99 1.89 -6.90
N THR A 8 -41.99 1.07 -6.61
CA THR A 8 -42.16 0.44 -5.30
C THR A 8 -41.47 -0.92 -5.31
N VAL A 9 -40.62 -1.17 -4.31
CA VAL A 9 -39.94 -2.46 -4.12
C VAL A 9 -40.21 -2.95 -2.71
N CYS A 10 -40.47 -4.25 -2.56
CA CYS A 10 -40.55 -4.91 -1.26
C CYS A 10 -39.15 -5.28 -0.75
N VAL A 11 -38.74 -4.67 0.36
CA VAL A 11 -37.46 -4.92 1.04
C VAL A 11 -37.76 -5.35 2.47
N ALA A 12 -37.37 -6.58 2.83
CA ALA A 12 -37.65 -7.17 4.15
C ALA A 12 -39.13 -7.05 4.58
N GLY A 13 -40.06 -7.31 3.66
CA GLY A 13 -41.50 -7.25 3.90
C GLY A 13 -42.11 -5.84 3.90
N LYS A 14 -41.31 -4.78 3.67
CA LYS A 14 -41.78 -3.38 3.60
C LYS A 14 -41.73 -2.85 2.18
N ASN A 15 -42.80 -2.18 1.76
CA ASN A 15 -42.85 -1.49 0.47
C ASN A 15 -42.13 -0.13 0.57
N ILE A 16 -41.06 0.02 -0.21
CA ILE A 16 -40.22 1.23 -0.26
C ILE A 16 -40.25 1.79 -1.67
N LYS A 17 -40.42 3.11 -1.80
CA LYS A 17 -40.30 3.81 -3.08
C LYS A 17 -38.86 4.21 -3.34
N VAL A 18 -38.30 3.82 -4.47
CA VAL A 18 -36.92 4.12 -4.88
C VAL A 18 -36.88 4.81 -6.24
N GLU A 19 -35.92 5.72 -6.42
CA GLU A 19 -35.70 6.42 -7.69
C GLU A 19 -34.81 5.59 -8.63
N VAL A 20 -35.33 5.30 -9.81
CA VAL A 20 -34.63 4.62 -10.90
C VAL A 20 -34.48 5.52 -12.12
N GLY A 21 -33.42 5.30 -12.88
CA GLY A 21 -33.15 6.01 -14.14
C GLY A 21 -33.03 5.06 -15.33
N THR A 22 -32.63 5.63 -16.47
CA THR A 22 -32.51 4.93 -17.76
C THR A 22 -31.33 3.97 -17.84
N TYR A 23 -30.24 4.28 -17.14
CA TYR A 23 -29.01 3.48 -17.15
C TYR A 23 -28.81 2.76 -15.83
N THR A 24 -28.16 1.60 -15.88
CA THR A 24 -27.75 0.91 -14.66
C THR A 24 -26.79 1.77 -13.83
N LEU A 25 -26.87 1.63 -12.51
CA LEU A 25 -26.00 2.32 -11.55
C LEU A 25 -24.53 2.06 -11.87
N ARG A 26 -24.18 0.82 -12.24
CA ARG A 26 -22.83 0.45 -12.66
C ARG A 26 -22.34 1.30 -13.84
N THR A 27 -23.16 1.46 -14.88
CA THR A 27 -22.83 2.28 -16.05
C THR A 27 -22.63 3.75 -15.66
N LEU A 28 -23.50 4.30 -14.81
CA LEU A 28 -23.40 5.67 -14.31
C LEU A 28 -22.09 5.90 -13.53
N ILE A 29 -21.72 4.96 -12.65
CA ILE A 29 -20.49 5.04 -11.85
C ILE A 29 -19.25 4.95 -12.75
N ILE A 30 -19.20 3.99 -13.68
CA ILE A 30 -18.07 3.85 -14.61
C ILE A 30 -17.90 5.12 -15.44
N LYS A 31 -18.99 5.69 -15.97
CA LYS A 31 -18.96 6.97 -16.70
C LYS A 31 -18.38 8.09 -15.83
N LYS A 32 -18.80 8.18 -14.56
CA LYS A 32 -18.28 9.18 -13.61
C LYS A 32 -16.79 8.99 -13.33
N LEU A 33 -16.34 7.76 -13.04
CA LEU A 33 -14.92 7.46 -12.80
C LEU A 33 -14.05 7.66 -14.05
N ASN A 34 -14.59 7.43 -15.24
CA ASN A 34 -13.93 7.76 -16.51
C ASN A 34 -13.68 9.27 -16.62
N GLY A 35 -14.67 10.09 -16.29
CA GLY A 35 -14.54 11.55 -16.26
C GLY A 35 -13.53 12.08 -15.23
N MET A 36 -13.18 11.29 -14.21
CA MET A 36 -12.15 11.65 -13.22
C MET A 36 -10.71 11.32 -13.66
N ALA A 37 -10.51 10.69 -14.82
CA ALA A 37 -9.19 10.24 -15.25
C ALA A 37 -8.23 11.42 -15.51
N ALA A 38 -7.06 11.37 -14.88
CA ALA A 38 -6.06 12.44 -14.87
C ALA A 38 -4.63 11.85 -14.99
N PHE A 39 -4.47 10.86 -15.86
CA PHE A 39 -3.27 9.99 -15.87
C PHE A 39 -1.96 10.70 -16.23
N LYS A 40 -2.03 11.83 -16.94
CA LYS A 40 -0.87 12.63 -17.33
C LYS A 40 -0.61 13.81 -16.37
N GLU A 41 -1.48 14.01 -15.39
CA GLU A 41 -1.37 15.13 -14.45
C GLU A 41 -0.49 14.78 -13.24
N SER A 42 0.23 15.76 -12.70
CA SER A 42 1.04 15.57 -11.51
C SER A 42 0.20 15.58 -10.23
N LYS A 43 0.01 14.42 -9.60
CA LYS A 43 -0.61 14.31 -8.27
C LYS A 43 0.11 15.18 -7.22
N HIS A 44 1.42 15.38 -7.37
CA HIS A 44 2.21 16.18 -6.43
C HIS A 44 1.77 17.66 -6.45
N GLN A 45 1.54 18.22 -7.63
CA GLN A 45 1.09 19.62 -7.76
C GLN A 45 -0.25 19.84 -7.05
N TYR A 46 -1.21 18.94 -7.21
CA TYR A 46 -2.48 19.02 -6.48
C TYR A 46 -2.34 18.89 -4.96
N LYS A 47 -1.34 18.15 -4.48
CA LYS A 47 -1.05 18.09 -3.03
C LYS A 47 -0.52 19.42 -2.52
N ILE A 48 0.39 20.05 -3.25
CA ILE A 48 0.89 21.40 -2.93
C ILE A 48 -0.29 22.37 -2.88
N TRP A 49 -1.16 22.34 -3.90
CA TRP A 49 -2.33 23.21 -3.95
C TRP A 49 -3.29 22.96 -2.78
N THR A 50 -3.50 21.70 -2.41
CA THR A 50 -4.33 21.35 -1.24
C THR A 50 -3.73 21.92 0.05
N ILE A 51 -2.41 21.84 0.23
CA ILE A 51 -1.71 22.40 1.40
C ILE A 51 -1.88 23.92 1.44
N SER A 52 -1.65 24.60 0.31
CA SER A 52 -1.83 26.05 0.19
C SER A 52 -3.27 26.47 0.50
N LYS A 53 -4.28 25.82 -0.09
CA LYS A 53 -5.70 26.13 0.24
C LYS A 53 -6.02 25.92 1.71
N ARG A 54 -5.54 24.83 2.31
CA ARG A 54 -5.74 24.56 3.74
C ARG A 54 -5.09 25.62 4.62
N LYS A 55 -3.90 26.11 4.25
CA LYS A 55 -3.22 27.20 4.95
C LYS A 55 -4.07 28.48 4.93
N ASN A 56 -4.50 28.92 3.75
CA ASN A 56 -5.30 30.14 3.61
C ASN A 56 -6.63 30.04 4.37
N VAL A 57 -7.32 28.89 4.30
CA VAL A 57 -8.57 28.68 5.03
C VAL A 57 -8.34 28.68 6.55
N ARG A 58 -7.25 28.05 7.02
CA ARG A 58 -6.90 28.04 8.44
C ARG A 58 -6.64 29.45 8.96
N GLU A 59 -5.87 30.26 8.23
CA GLU A 59 -5.56 31.64 8.60
C GLU A 59 -6.84 32.49 8.65
N ARG A 60 -7.68 32.41 7.62
CA ARG A 60 -8.95 33.14 7.57
C ARG A 60 -9.88 32.77 8.73
N LEU A 61 -10.10 31.48 8.97
CA LEU A 61 -11.00 31.02 10.04
C LEU A 61 -10.47 31.35 11.44
N ALA A 62 -9.14 31.38 11.61
CA ALA A 62 -8.53 31.80 12.87
C ALA A 62 -8.80 33.30 13.13
N LEU A 63 -8.74 34.15 12.10
CA LEU A 63 -9.12 35.56 12.18
C LEU A 63 -10.62 35.74 12.48
N GLU A 64 -11.47 34.85 11.98
CA GLU A 64 -12.91 34.79 12.29
C GLU A 64 -13.20 34.25 13.72
N GLY A 65 -12.17 33.96 14.52
CA GLY A 65 -12.33 33.49 15.90
C GLY A 65 -12.79 32.04 16.05
N LYS A 66 -12.70 31.21 15.01
CA LYS A 66 -13.10 29.79 15.06
C LYS A 66 -12.17 28.98 15.95
N SER A 67 -12.73 27.96 16.61
CA SER A 67 -11.97 27.03 17.43
C SER A 67 -10.99 26.19 16.58
N LYS A 68 -9.92 25.69 17.21
CA LYS A 68 -8.94 24.83 16.53
C LYS A 68 -9.59 23.54 16.01
N GLU A 69 -10.56 22.98 16.73
CA GLU A 69 -11.30 21.80 16.31
C GLU A 69 -12.10 22.07 15.02
N GLU A 70 -12.90 23.14 14.99
CA GLU A 70 -13.71 23.51 13.82
C GLU A 70 -12.83 23.74 12.58
N ILE A 71 -11.73 24.49 12.75
CA ILE A 71 -10.77 24.77 11.68
C ILE A 71 -10.21 23.46 11.11
N ASN A 72 -9.84 22.53 12.00
CA ASN A 72 -9.29 21.25 11.57
C ASN A 72 -10.30 20.39 10.83
N ASP A 73 -11.58 20.35 11.26
CA ASP A 73 -12.63 19.62 10.53
C ASP A 73 -12.80 20.17 9.11
N ILE A 74 -12.93 21.50 8.98
CA ILE A 74 -13.08 22.16 7.68
C ILE A 74 -11.86 21.90 6.79
N CYS A 75 -10.64 22.12 7.31
CA CYS A 75 -9.42 21.89 6.55
C CYS A 75 -9.26 20.43 6.11
N ASN A 76 -9.68 19.46 6.93
CA ASN A 76 -9.59 18.04 6.58
C ASN A 76 -10.46 17.67 5.39
N ARG A 77 -11.59 18.35 5.19
CA ARG A 77 -12.51 18.16 4.05
C ARG A 77 -11.97 18.75 2.73
N ILE A 78 -10.99 19.67 2.79
CA ILE A 78 -10.38 20.28 1.59
C ILE A 78 -9.44 19.29 0.91
N ASN A 79 -9.73 18.95 -0.35
CA ASN A 79 -8.89 18.09 -1.18
C ASN A 79 -8.99 18.49 -2.66
N CYS A 80 -7.96 19.14 -3.20
CA CYS A 80 -7.96 19.66 -4.58
C CYS A 80 -7.92 18.56 -5.66
N PHE A 81 -7.60 17.31 -5.29
CA PHE A 81 -7.57 16.17 -6.21
C PHE A 81 -8.69 15.16 -5.93
N LYS A 82 -9.74 15.58 -5.20
CA LYS A 82 -10.92 14.76 -4.89
C LYS A 82 -11.55 14.14 -6.13
N TRP A 83 -11.59 14.87 -7.24
CA TRP A 83 -12.21 14.42 -8.50
C TRP A 83 -11.21 13.92 -9.55
N LYS A 84 -9.99 13.56 -9.13
CA LYS A 84 -8.90 13.15 -10.03
C LYS A 84 -8.41 11.73 -9.74
N LEU A 85 -8.11 10.97 -10.79
CA LEU A 85 -7.54 9.63 -10.77
C LEU A 85 -6.26 9.59 -11.61
N PHE A 86 -5.12 9.52 -10.92
CA PHE A 86 -3.80 9.65 -11.56
C PHE A 86 -3.20 8.32 -12.05
N ALA A 87 -3.78 7.18 -11.70
CA ALA A 87 -3.25 5.87 -12.06
C ALA A 87 -4.35 4.94 -12.57
N LYS A 88 -4.07 4.24 -13.68
CA LYS A 88 -4.97 3.25 -14.28
C LYS A 88 -5.37 2.17 -13.26
N ARG A 89 -4.40 1.63 -12.50
CA ARG A 89 -4.67 0.60 -11.49
C ARG A 89 -5.62 1.11 -10.39
N THR A 90 -5.39 2.32 -9.87
CA THR A 90 -6.29 2.92 -8.87
C THR A 90 -7.71 3.09 -9.39
N LYS A 91 -7.89 3.45 -10.68
CA LYS A 91 -9.21 3.51 -11.29
C LYS A 91 -9.87 2.13 -11.34
N ILE A 92 -9.12 1.09 -11.70
CA ILE A 92 -9.62 -0.31 -11.69
C ILE A 92 -10.05 -0.71 -10.28
N ASP A 93 -9.20 -0.47 -9.27
CA ASP A 93 -9.51 -0.80 -7.87
C ASP A 93 -10.79 -0.08 -7.41
N TYR A 94 -10.99 1.19 -7.81
CA TYR A 94 -12.23 1.92 -7.50
C TYR A 94 -13.45 1.40 -8.27
N ILE A 95 -13.29 0.95 -9.51
CA ILE A 95 -14.38 0.28 -10.24
C ILE A 95 -14.76 -1.01 -9.50
N GLU A 96 -13.79 -1.84 -9.13
CA GLU A 96 -14.01 -3.09 -8.39
C GLU A 96 -14.76 -2.84 -7.07
N GLY A 97 -14.34 -1.84 -6.28
CA GLY A 97 -15.03 -1.48 -5.04
C GLY A 97 -16.47 -1.00 -5.26
N ASN A 98 -16.72 -0.20 -6.30
CA ASN A 98 -18.07 0.25 -6.62
C ASN A 98 -18.95 -0.88 -7.20
N VAL A 99 -18.37 -1.88 -7.88
CA VAL A 99 -19.12 -3.05 -8.34
C VAL A 99 -19.71 -3.82 -7.16
N GLN A 100 -18.95 -3.96 -6.05
CA GLN A 100 -19.47 -4.58 -4.83
C GLN A 100 -20.65 -3.80 -4.24
N PHE A 101 -20.60 -2.47 -4.30
CA PHE A 101 -21.70 -1.61 -3.87
C PHE A 101 -22.93 -1.76 -4.77
N CYS A 102 -22.74 -1.80 -6.10
CA CYS A 102 -23.83 -2.07 -7.04
C CYS A 102 -24.51 -3.41 -6.77
N HIS A 103 -23.73 -4.49 -6.56
CA HIS A 103 -24.29 -5.81 -6.27
C HIS A 103 -25.08 -5.84 -4.95
N PHE A 104 -24.60 -5.14 -3.93
CA PHE A 104 -25.33 -4.99 -2.66
C PHE A 104 -26.71 -4.34 -2.88
N LEU A 105 -26.75 -3.22 -3.60
CA LEU A 105 -27.99 -2.50 -3.88
C LEU A 105 -28.93 -3.27 -4.80
N GLU A 106 -28.39 -3.93 -5.82
CA GLU A 106 -29.17 -4.77 -6.73
C GLU A 106 -29.82 -5.94 -5.98
N LYS A 107 -29.10 -6.58 -5.06
CA LYS A 107 -29.67 -7.62 -4.20
C LYS A 107 -30.76 -7.07 -3.28
N LYS A 108 -30.52 -5.91 -2.65
CA LYS A 108 -31.47 -5.29 -1.70
C LYS A 108 -32.75 -4.82 -2.38
N TYR A 109 -32.63 -4.11 -3.50
CA TYR A 109 -33.73 -3.43 -4.19
C TYR A 109 -34.23 -4.17 -5.44
N ARG A 110 -33.68 -5.36 -5.74
CA ARG A 110 -34.04 -6.17 -6.91
C ARG A 110 -34.00 -5.38 -8.23
N THR A 111 -33.13 -4.38 -8.31
CA THR A 111 -32.95 -3.54 -9.50
C THR A 111 -31.55 -2.98 -9.56
N SER A 112 -30.97 -2.95 -10.76
CA SER A 112 -29.67 -2.34 -11.04
C SER A 112 -29.77 -0.89 -11.52
N TYR A 113 -30.97 -0.32 -11.61
CA TYR A 113 -31.25 0.97 -12.26
C TYR A 113 -31.39 2.15 -11.29
N LEU A 114 -30.98 1.99 -10.02
CA LEU A 114 -31.00 3.10 -9.06
C LEU A 114 -30.23 4.32 -9.57
N THR A 115 -30.77 5.51 -9.31
CA THR A 115 -30.05 6.75 -9.61
C THR A 115 -28.83 6.90 -8.69
N LEU A 116 -27.85 7.73 -9.08
CA LEU A 116 -26.72 8.06 -8.20
C LEU A 116 -27.19 8.71 -6.89
N LYS A 117 -28.21 9.59 -6.95
CA LYS A 117 -28.75 10.27 -5.77
C LYS A 117 -29.42 9.29 -4.80
N GLU A 118 -30.11 8.28 -5.34
CA GLU A 118 -30.71 7.24 -4.52
C GLU A 118 -29.65 6.33 -3.90
N ALA A 119 -28.70 5.86 -4.71
CA ALA A 119 -27.61 5.01 -4.24
C ALA A 119 -26.78 5.65 -3.11
N GLU A 120 -26.52 6.97 -3.18
CA GLU A 120 -25.74 7.72 -2.19
C GLU A 120 -26.27 7.57 -0.75
N LYS A 121 -27.58 7.37 -0.57
CA LYS A 121 -28.21 7.23 0.76
C LYS A 121 -27.83 5.94 1.48
N HIS A 122 -27.39 4.94 0.74
CA HIS A 122 -27.22 3.56 1.22
C HIS A 122 -25.75 3.19 1.48
N ILE A 123 -24.85 4.18 1.57
CA ILE A 123 -23.41 3.93 1.75
C ILE A 123 -23.12 3.33 3.13
N GLN A 124 -23.77 3.80 4.20
CA GLN A 124 -23.57 3.23 5.54
C GLN A 124 -24.07 1.78 5.61
N GLU A 125 -25.25 1.50 5.05
CA GLU A 125 -25.80 0.14 5.02
C GLU A 125 -24.88 -0.85 4.28
N PHE A 126 -24.20 -0.39 3.23
CA PHE A 126 -23.20 -1.20 2.54
C PHE A 126 -21.99 -1.51 3.43
N VAL A 127 -21.54 -0.56 4.24
CA VAL A 127 -20.47 -0.80 5.22
C VAL A 127 -20.91 -1.83 6.24
N ASP A 128 -22.14 -1.74 6.73
CA ASP A 128 -22.68 -2.68 7.73
C ASP A 128 -22.87 -4.08 7.16
N ASP A 129 -23.31 -4.21 5.91
CA ASP A 129 -23.34 -5.50 5.19
C ASP A 129 -21.93 -6.10 5.03
N LEU A 130 -20.91 -5.28 4.78
CA LEU A 130 -19.52 -5.79 4.72
C LEU A 130 -19.03 -6.26 6.10
N LYS A 131 -19.40 -5.57 7.18
CA LYS A 131 -19.13 -6.01 8.56
C LYS A 131 -19.81 -7.35 8.85
N ALA A 132 -21.10 -7.48 8.53
CA ALA A 132 -21.88 -8.70 8.72
C ALA A 132 -21.31 -9.90 7.91
N ARG A 133 -20.71 -9.63 6.75
CA ARG A 133 -19.98 -10.62 5.94
C ARG A 133 -18.56 -10.92 6.44
N ASN A 134 -18.19 -10.44 7.63
CA ASN A 134 -16.86 -10.62 8.23
C ASN A 134 -15.70 -10.22 7.30
N ARG A 135 -15.90 -9.17 6.48
CA ARG A 135 -14.82 -8.64 5.63
C ARG A 135 -13.77 -7.96 6.50
N SER A 136 -12.51 -8.06 6.07
CA SER A 136 -11.40 -7.43 6.79
C SER A 136 -11.53 -5.90 6.80
N SER A 137 -11.01 -5.24 7.84
CA SER A 137 -10.99 -3.77 7.91
C SER A 137 -10.31 -3.13 6.70
N ASN A 138 -9.31 -3.80 6.10
CA ASN A 138 -8.67 -3.34 4.86
C ASN A 138 -9.64 -3.38 3.68
N THR A 139 -10.35 -4.50 3.50
CA THR A 139 -11.35 -4.67 2.43
C THR A 139 -12.48 -3.65 2.56
N ILE A 140 -13.02 -3.48 3.78
CA ILE A 140 -14.08 -2.52 4.06
C ILE A 140 -13.63 -1.10 3.71
N HIS A 141 -12.43 -0.72 4.16
CA HIS A 141 -11.87 0.59 3.87
C HIS A 141 -11.65 0.82 2.37
N ASP A 142 -11.13 -0.16 1.64
CA ASP A 142 -10.85 -0.02 0.21
C ASP A 142 -12.15 0.14 -0.60
N TYR A 143 -13.19 -0.63 -0.27
CA TYR A 143 -14.50 -0.49 -0.90
C TYR A 143 -15.19 0.82 -0.52
N LEU A 144 -15.18 1.20 0.77
CA LEU A 144 -15.73 2.48 1.21
C LEU A 144 -15.00 3.66 0.57
N ALA A 145 -13.67 3.61 0.44
CA ALA A 145 -12.88 4.64 -0.22
C ALA A 145 -13.27 4.80 -1.70
N ALA A 146 -13.52 3.68 -2.40
CA ALA A 146 -13.98 3.69 -3.77
C ALA A 146 -15.37 4.34 -3.92
N VAL A 147 -16.30 4.00 -3.04
CA VAL A 147 -17.66 4.56 -3.00
C VAL A 147 -17.61 6.06 -2.65
N CYS A 148 -16.91 6.43 -1.57
CA CYS A 148 -16.72 7.83 -1.17
C CYS A 148 -16.09 8.67 -2.28
N LYS A 149 -15.14 8.12 -3.05
CA LYS A 149 -14.55 8.80 -4.22
C LYS A 149 -15.61 9.12 -5.28
N THR A 150 -16.47 8.15 -5.61
CA THR A 150 -17.54 8.29 -6.61
C THR A 150 -18.56 9.34 -6.21
N PHE A 151 -19.01 9.33 -4.95
CA PHE A 151 -20.04 10.24 -4.43
C PHE A 151 -19.48 11.55 -3.87
N GLY A 152 -18.16 11.68 -3.78
CA GLY A 152 -17.52 12.83 -3.16
C GLY A 152 -17.85 12.95 -1.67
N LYS A 153 -17.94 11.83 -0.96
CA LYS A 153 -18.18 11.80 0.49
C LYS A 153 -16.88 11.72 1.26
N TYR A 154 -16.92 12.15 2.51
CA TYR A 154 -15.80 11.99 3.42
C TYR A 154 -15.94 10.65 4.14
N MET A 155 -14.89 9.84 4.15
CA MET A 155 -14.95 8.51 4.76
C MET A 155 -15.23 8.55 6.26
N GLY A 156 -14.82 9.62 6.94
CA GLY A 156 -15.08 9.80 8.37
C GLY A 156 -16.54 10.06 8.72
N ASP A 157 -17.39 10.33 7.72
CA ASP A 157 -18.85 10.46 7.93
C ASP A 157 -19.53 9.09 8.13
N TYR A 158 -18.79 7.97 8.02
CA TYR A 158 -19.33 6.61 8.10
C TYR A 158 -18.68 5.83 9.23
N ASP A 159 -19.49 5.06 9.97
CA ASP A 159 -19.00 4.12 10.96
C ASP A 159 -18.40 2.89 10.26
N HIS A 160 -17.07 2.83 10.22
CA HIS A 160 -16.31 1.75 9.60
C HIS A 160 -15.12 1.37 10.48
N PRO A 161 -14.70 0.10 10.48
CA PRO A 161 -13.62 -0.37 11.35
C PRO A 161 -12.30 0.33 11.04
N ILE A 162 -11.56 0.64 12.10
CA ILE A 162 -10.22 1.21 12.01
C ILE A 162 -9.27 0.17 11.41
N ARG A 163 -8.42 0.62 10.47
CA ARG A 163 -7.34 -0.22 9.94
C ARG A 163 -6.15 -0.18 10.89
N HIS A 164 -5.77 -1.34 11.39
CA HIS A 164 -4.52 -1.50 12.13
C HIS A 164 -3.38 -1.92 11.20
N GLY A 165 -2.15 -1.50 11.54
CA GLY A 165 -0.98 -1.68 10.68
C GLY A 165 -0.46 -3.13 10.65
N VAL A 166 -0.64 -3.85 11.76
CA VAL A 166 -0.22 -5.24 11.88
C VAL A 166 -1.26 -6.13 11.19
N CYS A 167 -0.88 -6.67 10.04
CA CYS A 167 -1.62 -7.75 9.37
C CYS A 167 -0.83 -9.04 9.59
N LEU A 168 -1.24 -9.82 10.60
CA LEU A 168 -0.61 -11.08 11.02
C LEU A 168 -0.90 -12.26 10.09
N LYS A 169 -1.62 -12.02 8.99
CA LYS A 169 -2.03 -13.05 8.03
C LYS A 169 -1.06 -13.06 6.85
N ASP A 170 0.09 -13.71 6.99
CA ASP A 170 0.84 -14.18 5.84
C ASP A 170 0.79 -15.72 5.85
N ASP A 171 0.21 -16.29 4.80
CA ASP A 171 0.15 -17.73 4.61
C ASP A 171 1.37 -18.15 3.75
N PRO A 172 2.39 -18.82 4.34
CA PRO A 172 3.58 -19.24 3.62
C PRO A 172 3.31 -20.38 2.64
N THR A 173 2.08 -20.91 2.56
CA THR A 173 1.73 -22.05 1.70
C THR A 173 1.15 -21.64 0.33
N LYS A 174 0.87 -20.34 0.10
CA LYS A 174 0.29 -19.83 -1.18
C LYS A 174 1.31 -19.66 -2.32
N TYR A 175 2.11 -20.69 -2.58
CA TYR A 175 3.04 -20.71 -3.73
C TYR A 175 2.59 -21.73 -4.78
N ASN A 176 2.68 -21.34 -6.06
CA ASN A 176 2.67 -22.32 -7.14
C ASN A 176 4.09 -22.89 -7.26
N THR A 177 4.29 -24.10 -6.74
CA THR A 177 5.60 -24.76 -6.64
C THR A 177 6.19 -25.10 -8.00
N LYS A 178 5.38 -25.46 -9.01
CA LYS A 178 5.90 -26.00 -10.28
C LYS A 178 6.62 -24.99 -11.20
N ARG A 179 6.35 -23.69 -11.09
CA ARG A 179 6.90 -22.66 -12.02
C ARG A 179 7.52 -21.45 -11.32
N GLY A 180 7.51 -21.43 -9.98
CA GLY A 180 7.84 -20.24 -9.19
C GLY A 180 9.07 -20.33 -8.31
N GLU A 181 9.81 -21.43 -8.35
CA GLU A 181 10.95 -21.68 -7.46
C GLU A 181 12.05 -20.64 -7.63
N LYS A 182 12.48 -20.37 -8.86
CA LYS A 182 13.48 -19.33 -9.16
C LYS A 182 13.04 -17.96 -8.65
N ALA A 183 11.80 -17.57 -8.94
CA ALA A 183 11.25 -16.29 -8.50
C ALA A 183 11.17 -16.22 -6.97
N ARG A 184 10.83 -17.32 -6.30
CA ARG A 184 10.81 -17.43 -4.84
C ARG A 184 12.20 -17.29 -4.24
N ASP A 185 13.20 -18.01 -4.74
CA ASP A 185 14.56 -17.97 -4.19
C ASP A 185 15.21 -16.59 -4.40
N VAL A 186 15.06 -16.01 -5.60
CA VAL A 186 15.50 -14.63 -5.85
C VAL A 186 14.75 -13.65 -4.96
N ALA A 187 13.44 -13.82 -4.72
CA ALA A 187 12.69 -12.96 -3.82
C ALA A 187 13.11 -13.09 -2.35
N LEU A 188 13.43 -14.30 -1.88
CA LEU A 188 13.95 -14.55 -0.54
C LEU A 188 15.34 -13.92 -0.37
N THR A 189 16.16 -13.98 -1.42
CA THR A 189 17.51 -13.42 -1.42
C THR A 189 17.51 -11.89 -1.49
N THR A 190 16.70 -11.32 -2.38
CA THR A 190 16.76 -9.89 -2.73
C THR A 190 15.71 -9.03 -2.03
N GLY A 191 14.64 -9.65 -1.54
CA GLY A 191 13.47 -8.99 -1.00
C GLY A 191 12.66 -8.20 -2.03
N LEU A 192 12.97 -8.21 -3.33
CA LEU A 192 12.31 -7.38 -4.34
C LEU A 192 10.80 -7.69 -4.50
N ARG A 193 10.01 -6.67 -4.86
CA ARG A 193 8.57 -6.85 -5.15
C ARG A 193 8.39 -7.64 -6.44
N ARG A 194 7.25 -8.33 -6.58
CA ARG A 194 6.87 -9.07 -7.80
C ARG A 194 7.17 -8.32 -9.11
N ARG A 195 6.76 -7.04 -9.18
CA ARG A 195 6.96 -6.21 -10.38
C ARG A 195 8.41 -5.77 -10.58
N GLU A 196 9.18 -5.65 -9.50
CA GLU A 196 10.61 -5.33 -9.55
C GLU A 196 11.37 -6.56 -10.06
N LEU A 197 11.06 -7.75 -9.53
CA LEU A 197 11.62 -9.04 -9.98
C LEU A 197 11.33 -9.33 -11.45
N GLY A 198 10.07 -9.19 -11.87
CA GLY A 198 9.68 -9.46 -13.26
C GLY A 198 10.25 -8.50 -14.30
N HIS A 199 10.91 -7.41 -13.88
CA HIS A 199 11.62 -6.48 -14.75
C HIS A 199 13.10 -6.34 -14.39
N LEU A 200 13.64 -7.25 -13.55
CA LEU A 200 15.03 -7.19 -13.15
C LEU A 200 15.90 -7.68 -14.31
N LYS A 201 16.59 -6.73 -14.96
CA LYS A 201 17.63 -7.03 -15.94
C LYS A 201 18.92 -7.49 -15.27
N VAL A 202 19.66 -8.36 -15.95
CA VAL A 202 21.01 -8.78 -15.52
C VAL A 202 21.92 -7.57 -15.34
N ASP A 203 21.91 -6.62 -16.28
CA ASP A 203 22.72 -5.40 -16.23
C ASP A 203 22.48 -4.52 -14.99
N ASN A 204 21.33 -4.65 -14.34
CA ASN A 204 21.00 -3.87 -13.15
C ASN A 204 21.57 -4.48 -11.85
N ILE A 205 22.28 -5.60 -11.94
CA ILE A 205 22.93 -6.29 -10.82
C ILE A 205 24.44 -6.01 -10.91
N LYS A 206 24.98 -5.27 -9.94
CA LYS A 206 26.37 -4.83 -9.91
C LYS A 206 27.09 -5.44 -8.72
N PHE A 207 28.02 -6.35 -8.99
CA PHE A 207 28.90 -6.92 -7.98
C PHE A 207 29.98 -5.89 -7.62
N ILE A 208 30.08 -5.57 -6.32
CA ILE A 208 31.06 -4.61 -5.82
C ILE A 208 32.31 -5.35 -5.35
N ASP A 209 32.10 -6.45 -4.63
CA ASP A 209 33.15 -7.34 -4.13
C ASP A 209 32.59 -8.77 -3.99
N CYS A 210 33.36 -9.68 -3.37
CA CYS A 210 32.95 -11.08 -3.20
C CYS A 210 31.78 -11.30 -2.24
N GLN A 211 31.40 -10.28 -1.45
CA GLN A 211 30.34 -10.33 -0.46
C GLN A 211 29.23 -9.30 -0.71
N THR A 212 29.44 -8.30 -1.56
CA THR A 212 28.52 -7.17 -1.73
C THR A 212 28.02 -7.06 -3.17
N VAL A 213 26.70 -6.96 -3.30
CA VAL A 213 26.03 -6.73 -4.59
C VAL A 213 24.96 -5.65 -4.47
N HIS A 214 24.94 -4.76 -5.47
CA HIS A 214 23.95 -3.70 -5.61
C HIS A 214 22.96 -4.06 -6.73
N ILE A 215 21.67 -3.97 -6.44
CA ILE A 215 20.60 -4.21 -7.41
C ILE A 215 19.79 -2.93 -7.60
N PHE A 216 19.72 -2.47 -8.85
CA PHE A 216 18.96 -1.28 -9.22
C PHE A 216 17.59 -1.66 -9.78
N SER A 217 16.51 -1.05 -9.27
CA SER A 217 15.15 -1.36 -9.73
C SER A 217 14.23 -0.15 -9.71
N ILE A 218 13.14 -0.21 -10.49
CA ILE A 218 12.08 0.80 -10.48
C ILE A 218 10.92 0.29 -9.63
N GLY A 219 10.82 0.83 -8.41
CA GLY A 219 9.81 0.46 -7.45
C GLY A 219 8.49 1.20 -7.58
N LYS A 220 7.62 0.99 -6.58
CA LYS A 220 6.27 1.56 -6.53
C LYS A 220 6.31 3.10 -6.65
N GLY A 221 5.56 3.62 -7.63
CA GLY A 221 5.47 5.05 -7.91
C GLY A 221 6.62 5.61 -8.74
N GLY A 222 7.38 4.75 -9.44
CA GLY A 222 8.50 5.18 -10.30
C GLY A 222 9.78 5.48 -9.51
N LYS A 223 9.91 4.96 -8.29
CA LYS A 223 11.08 5.23 -7.44
C LYS A 223 12.28 4.41 -7.90
N HIS A 224 13.42 5.06 -8.12
CA HIS A 224 14.68 4.39 -8.35
C HIS A 224 15.23 3.85 -7.03
N ASN A 225 15.21 2.54 -6.88
CA ASN A 225 15.63 1.83 -5.70
C ASN A 225 17.03 1.24 -5.90
N ARG A 226 17.82 1.24 -4.83
CA ARG A 226 19.08 0.51 -4.73
C ARG A 226 18.93 -0.51 -3.60
N THR A 227 18.91 -1.79 -3.93
CA THR A 227 18.99 -2.87 -2.94
C THR A 227 20.46 -3.22 -2.73
N VAL A 228 20.89 -3.34 -1.48
CA VAL A 228 22.26 -3.73 -1.12
C VAL A 228 22.19 -5.04 -0.36
N LEU A 229 22.76 -6.10 -0.93
CA LEU A 229 22.85 -7.40 -0.31
C LEU A 229 24.28 -7.68 0.11
N LYS A 230 24.42 -8.36 1.25
CA LYS A 230 25.70 -8.77 1.82
C LYS A 230 25.75 -10.29 1.98
N GLY A 231 26.96 -10.84 1.92
CA GLY A 231 27.27 -12.23 2.18
C GLY A 231 27.58 -13.03 0.92
N ILE A 232 28.58 -13.92 1.04
CA ILE A 232 29.08 -14.74 -0.07
C ILE A 232 28.00 -15.64 -0.67
N VAL A 233 27.08 -16.16 0.14
CA VAL A 233 25.98 -17.03 -0.30
C VAL A 233 25.03 -16.28 -1.22
N ALA A 234 24.63 -15.05 -0.86
CA ALA A 234 23.73 -14.24 -1.69
C ALA A 234 24.39 -13.86 -3.03
N VAL A 235 25.68 -13.49 -2.99
CA VAL A 235 26.47 -13.19 -4.19
C VAL A 235 26.59 -14.39 -5.11
N ALA A 236 26.94 -15.56 -4.56
CA ALA A 236 27.08 -16.80 -5.33
C ALA A 236 25.77 -17.20 -6.02
N LYS A 237 24.65 -17.18 -5.28
CA LYS A 237 23.32 -17.46 -5.85
C LYS A 237 22.95 -16.54 -7.00
N LEU A 238 23.23 -15.23 -6.88
CA LEU A 238 22.93 -14.30 -7.95
C LEU A 238 23.81 -14.52 -9.19
N LYS A 239 25.09 -14.83 -9.01
CA LYS A 239 25.98 -15.21 -10.12
C LYS A 239 25.47 -16.45 -10.85
N GLU A 240 25.00 -17.45 -10.12
CA GLU A 240 24.40 -18.66 -10.70
C GLU A 240 23.17 -18.31 -11.56
N TYR A 241 22.26 -17.49 -11.05
CA TYR A 241 21.07 -17.10 -11.80
C TYR A 241 21.34 -16.22 -13.02
N ILE A 242 22.37 -15.38 -12.94
CA ILE A 242 22.86 -14.59 -14.08
C ILE A 242 23.41 -15.53 -15.16
N SER A 243 24.31 -16.46 -14.80
CA SER A 243 24.88 -17.41 -15.76
C SER A 243 23.79 -18.24 -16.45
N ARG A 244 22.75 -18.66 -15.73
CA ARG A 244 21.58 -19.33 -16.33
C ARG A 244 20.83 -18.43 -17.32
N ALA A 245 20.66 -17.14 -17.01
CA ALA A 245 19.97 -16.20 -17.90
C ALA A 245 20.78 -15.92 -19.17
N GLU A 246 22.11 -15.75 -19.03
CA GLU A 246 23.04 -15.55 -20.15
C GLU A 246 23.07 -16.77 -21.09
N LYS A 247 23.12 -17.99 -20.55
CA LYS A 247 23.03 -19.23 -21.36
C LYS A 247 21.74 -19.34 -22.16
N MET A 248 20.66 -18.73 -21.68
CA MET A 248 19.36 -18.69 -22.37
C MET A 248 19.22 -17.44 -23.27
N ASN A 249 20.26 -16.64 -23.42
CA ASN A 249 20.26 -15.36 -24.12
C ASN A 249 19.11 -14.43 -23.67
N ASN A 250 18.90 -14.33 -22.36
CA ASN A 250 17.81 -13.56 -21.76
C ASN A 250 18.35 -12.37 -20.95
N ASP A 251 17.99 -11.15 -21.37
CA ASP A 251 18.33 -9.90 -20.67
C ASP A 251 17.78 -9.83 -19.23
N PHE A 252 16.70 -10.55 -18.95
CA PHE A 252 16.03 -10.55 -17.66
C PHE A 252 16.46 -11.74 -16.80
N LEU A 253 16.64 -11.50 -15.50
CA LEU A 253 16.98 -12.56 -14.56
C LEU A 253 15.89 -13.64 -14.49
N LEU A 254 14.62 -13.24 -14.66
CA LEU A 254 13.47 -14.15 -14.72
C LEU A 254 12.84 -14.10 -16.11
N THR A 255 12.43 -15.26 -16.63
CA THR A 255 11.55 -15.34 -17.79
C THR A 255 10.15 -14.79 -17.46
N LYS A 256 9.36 -14.46 -18.49
CA LYS A 256 7.96 -14.03 -18.30
C LYS A 256 7.12 -15.09 -17.58
N ALA A 257 7.41 -16.37 -17.76
CA ALA A 257 6.70 -17.47 -17.10
C ALA A 257 7.05 -17.52 -15.60
N GLU A 258 8.34 -17.46 -15.26
CA GLU A 258 8.83 -17.44 -13.88
C GLU A 258 8.40 -16.17 -13.13
N ALA A 259 8.23 -15.04 -13.82
CA ALA A 259 7.74 -13.80 -13.22
C ALA A 259 6.23 -13.81 -12.91
N ARG A 260 5.46 -14.75 -13.49
CA ARG A 260 4.00 -14.91 -13.30
C ARG A 260 3.67 -15.82 -12.11
N VAL A 261 4.30 -15.58 -10.96
CA VAL A 261 4.09 -16.37 -9.72
C VAL A 261 3.09 -15.65 -8.79
N PRO A 262 2.17 -16.39 -8.14
CA PRO A 262 1.15 -15.84 -7.22
C PRO A 262 1.73 -15.24 -5.92
N ASP A 263 0.82 -14.73 -5.08
CA ASP A 263 0.99 -13.74 -4.00
C ASP A 263 1.92 -14.06 -2.81
N GLY A 264 2.68 -15.17 -2.84
CA GLY A 264 3.63 -15.49 -1.77
C GLY A 264 4.90 -14.61 -1.74
N LEU A 265 5.16 -13.79 -2.76
CA LEU A 265 6.38 -12.95 -2.79
C LEU A 265 6.40 -11.86 -1.70
N HIS A 266 5.24 -11.48 -1.13
CA HIS A 266 5.22 -10.58 0.01
C HIS A 266 5.82 -11.22 1.27
N TYR A 267 5.56 -12.52 1.47
CA TYR A 267 6.17 -13.30 2.55
C TYR A 267 7.68 -13.43 2.35
N CYS A 268 8.14 -13.73 1.11
CA CYS A 268 9.59 -13.78 0.81
C CYS A 268 10.28 -12.46 1.16
N ARG A 269 9.64 -11.33 0.85
CA ARG A 269 10.15 -10.00 1.19
C ARG A 269 10.19 -9.75 2.70
N ALA A 270 9.22 -10.27 3.47
CA ALA A 270 9.25 -10.21 4.93
C ALA A 270 10.39 -11.06 5.49
N MET A 271 10.57 -12.29 5.01
CA MET A 271 11.68 -13.16 5.41
C MET A 271 13.04 -12.53 5.14
N CYS A 272 13.26 -11.99 3.94
CA CYS A 272 14.49 -11.28 3.59
C CYS A 272 14.77 -10.11 4.57
N ALA A 273 13.74 -9.36 4.92
CA ALA A 273 13.85 -8.25 5.87
C ALA A 273 14.20 -8.73 7.28
N GLN A 274 13.60 -9.82 7.76
CA GLN A 274 13.88 -10.40 9.08
C GLN A 274 15.30 -10.98 9.16
N ILE A 275 15.72 -11.74 8.13
CA ILE A 275 17.08 -12.28 8.03
C ILE A 275 18.10 -11.13 8.05
N THR A 276 17.88 -10.09 7.24
CA THR A 276 18.79 -8.93 7.20
C THR A 276 18.81 -8.17 8.52
N TYR A 277 17.65 -7.99 9.17
CA TYR A 277 17.56 -7.34 10.47
C TYR A 277 18.37 -8.09 11.53
N ASN A 278 18.20 -9.41 11.63
CA ASN A 278 18.94 -10.24 12.58
C ASN A 278 20.43 -10.28 12.28
N ALA A 279 20.83 -10.33 11.01
CA ALA A 279 22.25 -10.30 10.63
C ALA A 279 22.91 -8.98 11.03
N VAL A 280 22.24 -7.84 10.85
CA VAL A 280 22.75 -6.53 11.27
C VAL A 280 22.80 -6.41 12.80
N LEU A 281 21.83 -6.97 13.52
CA LEU A 281 21.88 -7.05 14.97
C LEU A 281 23.10 -7.84 15.44
N GLN A 282 23.26 -9.07 14.94
CA GLN A 282 24.38 -9.93 15.31
C GLN A 282 25.74 -9.28 15.01
N ASP A 283 25.87 -8.59 13.87
CA ASP A 283 27.09 -7.87 13.52
C ASP A 283 27.40 -6.73 14.51
N MET A 284 26.38 -6.00 14.98
CA MET A 284 26.56 -4.96 16.01
C MET A 284 26.78 -5.53 17.43
N GLU A 285 26.29 -6.73 17.70
CA GLU A 285 26.53 -7.43 18.97
C GLU A 285 27.96 -7.99 19.03
N ASN A 286 28.44 -8.54 17.92
CA ASN A 286 29.80 -9.07 17.80
C ASN A 286 30.86 -7.96 17.77
N ASP A 287 30.56 -6.82 17.15
CA ASP A 287 31.44 -5.66 17.09
C ASP A 287 30.63 -4.36 17.30
N PRO A 288 30.63 -3.80 18.53
CA PRO A 288 29.92 -2.57 18.85
C PRO A 288 30.31 -1.36 17.98
N ALA A 289 31.53 -1.32 17.42
CA ALA A 289 31.95 -0.24 16.52
C ALA A 289 31.13 -0.23 15.21
N LYS A 290 30.58 -1.38 14.79
CA LYS A 290 29.71 -1.49 13.60
C LYS A 290 28.47 -0.63 13.68
N ARG A 291 27.97 -0.33 14.88
CA ARG A 291 26.81 0.56 15.03
C ARG A 291 27.08 1.94 14.42
N ALA A 292 28.26 2.51 14.66
CA ALA A 292 28.64 3.80 14.09
C ALA A 292 28.74 3.72 12.56
N GLU A 293 29.29 2.64 12.02
CA GLU A 293 29.32 2.40 10.57
C GLU A 293 27.92 2.33 9.96
N TYR A 294 26.99 1.60 10.58
CA TYR A 294 25.61 1.48 10.08
C TYR A 294 24.87 2.81 10.13
N ILE A 295 25.05 3.59 11.19
CA ILE A 295 24.50 4.95 11.29
C ILE A 295 25.04 5.81 10.15
N GLN A 296 26.34 5.75 9.86
CA GLN A 296 26.93 6.52 8.77
C GLN A 296 26.36 6.10 7.40
N LYS A 297 26.30 4.79 7.13
CA LYS A 297 25.69 4.24 5.90
C LYS A 297 24.24 4.69 5.72
N ILE A 298 23.46 4.73 6.80
CA ILE A 298 22.09 5.26 6.80
C ILE A 298 22.08 6.75 6.42
N LYS A 299 22.89 7.58 7.07
CA LYS A 299 22.98 9.03 6.78
C LYS A 299 23.38 9.28 5.33
N ASP A 300 24.36 8.55 4.81
CA ASP A 300 24.84 8.68 3.44
C ASP A 300 23.75 8.32 2.42
N GLU A 301 22.97 7.27 2.69
CA GLU A 301 21.87 6.87 1.81
C GLU A 301 20.72 7.91 1.80
N PHE A 302 20.42 8.53 2.94
CA PHE A 302 19.49 9.66 3.01
C PHE A 302 20.01 10.86 2.20
N LYS A 303 21.29 11.21 2.34
CA LYS A 303 21.95 12.29 1.58
C LYS A 303 21.90 12.01 0.07
N ARG A 304 22.30 10.80 -0.36
CA ARG A 304 22.25 10.34 -1.75
C ARG A 304 20.86 10.49 -2.36
N CYS A 305 19.82 10.25 -1.58
CA CYS A 305 18.43 10.33 -2.03
C CYS A 305 17.81 11.73 -1.91
N GLY A 306 18.56 12.74 -1.45
CA GLY A 306 18.04 14.09 -1.19
C GLY A 306 16.95 14.12 -0.13
N ARG A 307 17.03 13.23 0.89
CA ARG A 307 16.01 13.07 1.93
C ARG A 307 16.56 13.42 3.30
N LYS A 308 15.72 14.03 4.13
CA LYS A 308 16.02 14.29 5.54
C LYS A 308 15.72 13.06 6.40
N LEU A 309 16.70 12.59 7.16
CA LEU A 309 16.51 11.64 8.26
C LEU A 309 15.78 12.35 9.40
N LYS A 310 14.56 11.89 9.72
CA LYS A 310 13.71 12.48 10.77
C LYS A 310 13.69 11.67 12.07
N GLU A 311 14.17 10.44 12.04
CA GLU A 311 14.12 9.53 13.18
C GLU A 311 15.42 9.61 13.98
N ASN A 312 15.32 9.62 15.31
CA ASN A 312 16.47 9.56 16.21
C ASN A 312 16.94 8.11 16.31
N LEU A 313 18.12 7.80 15.77
CA LEU A 313 18.68 6.44 15.70
C LEU A 313 19.24 5.92 17.04
N ASP A 314 19.50 6.81 17.99
CA ASP A 314 20.03 6.46 19.33
C ASP A 314 18.96 5.88 20.25
N LYS A 315 17.68 6.05 19.88
CA LYS A 315 16.54 5.51 20.61
C LYS A 315 15.98 4.28 19.88
N PRO A 316 15.63 3.20 20.61
CA PRO A 316 14.96 2.07 20.00
C PRO A 316 13.55 2.45 19.50
N TYR A 317 13.03 1.64 18.59
CA TYR A 317 11.63 1.72 18.19
C TYR A 317 10.77 0.91 19.15
N ARG A 318 9.67 1.50 19.65
CA ARG A 318 8.74 0.86 20.55
C ARG A 318 7.36 0.82 19.92
N LEU A 319 6.75 -0.37 19.85
CA LEU A 319 5.35 -0.52 19.45
C LEU A 319 4.43 0.16 20.47
N ARG A 320 3.27 0.66 19.99
CA ARG A 320 2.31 1.43 20.79
C ARG A 320 0.87 1.03 20.41
N GLY A 321 -0.04 1.21 21.37
CA GLY A 321 -1.47 0.91 21.23
C GLY A 321 -1.74 -0.51 20.75
N TYR A 322 -2.75 -0.67 19.88
CA TYR A 322 -3.15 -1.96 19.30
C TYR A 322 -1.99 -2.79 18.75
N ASN A 323 -1.00 -2.17 18.10
CA ASN A 323 0.10 -2.93 17.51
C ASN A 323 1.01 -3.57 18.58
N ARG A 324 1.10 -2.96 19.77
CA ARG A 324 1.83 -3.52 20.91
C ARG A 324 1.07 -4.72 21.48
N GLU A 325 -0.23 -4.56 21.69
CA GLU A 325 -1.13 -5.62 22.18
C GLU A 325 -1.13 -6.82 21.23
N ALA A 326 -1.27 -6.56 19.94
CA ALA A 326 -1.26 -7.61 18.91
C ALA A 326 0.09 -8.32 18.79
N ALA A 327 1.21 -7.66 19.05
CA ALA A 327 2.52 -8.32 19.08
C ALA A 327 2.69 -9.20 20.33
N LEU A 328 2.24 -8.72 21.49
CA LEU A 328 2.26 -9.48 22.74
C LEU A 328 1.39 -10.73 22.66
N SER A 329 0.19 -10.64 22.05
CA SER A 329 -0.72 -11.79 21.93
C SER A 329 -0.18 -12.95 21.09
N ILE A 330 0.89 -12.73 20.33
CA ILE A 330 1.56 -13.75 19.51
C ILE A 330 3.02 -13.98 19.93
N GLY A 331 3.43 -13.48 21.11
CA GLY A 331 4.79 -13.67 21.64
C GLY A 331 5.89 -12.96 20.84
N LYS A 332 5.57 -11.91 20.08
CA LYS A 332 6.58 -11.14 19.31
C LYS A 332 7.14 -9.97 20.13
N PRO A 333 8.39 -9.54 19.84
CA PRO A 333 8.99 -8.38 20.51
C PRO A 333 8.19 -7.09 20.34
N VAL A 334 8.24 -6.21 21.34
CA VAL A 334 7.61 -4.88 21.28
C VAL A 334 8.61 -3.72 21.21
N VAL A 335 9.91 -4.04 21.29
CA VAL A 335 11.02 -3.11 21.15
C VAL A 335 11.95 -3.66 20.06
N TYR A 336 12.35 -2.79 19.14
CA TYR A 336 13.21 -3.12 18.01
C TYR A 336 14.38 -2.14 17.95
N ASP A 337 15.54 -2.62 17.53
CA ASP A 337 16.69 -1.76 17.27
C ASP A 337 16.41 -0.87 16.05
N ARG A 338 16.54 0.45 16.25
CA ARG A 338 16.17 1.41 15.21
C ARG A 338 17.22 1.50 14.10
N VAL A 339 18.50 1.26 14.39
CA VAL A 339 19.58 1.26 13.39
C VAL A 339 19.38 0.08 12.44
N ALA A 340 19.23 -1.14 12.98
CA ALA A 340 18.98 -2.33 12.17
C ALA A 340 17.67 -2.21 11.36
N ALA A 341 16.58 -1.74 11.98
CA ALA A 341 15.31 -1.54 11.28
C ALA A 341 15.39 -0.46 10.18
N MET A 342 16.14 0.62 10.39
CA MET A 342 16.33 1.66 9.38
C MET A 342 17.23 1.17 8.24
N TYR A 343 18.27 0.40 8.53
CA TYR A 343 19.11 -0.23 7.51
C TYR A 343 18.27 -1.09 6.56
N VAL A 344 17.44 -1.98 7.11
CA VAL A 344 16.49 -2.80 6.33
C VAL A 344 15.48 -1.94 5.57
N SER A 345 14.99 -0.86 6.19
CA SER A 345 14.06 0.11 5.56
C SER A 345 14.64 0.75 4.31
N LEU A 346 15.95 1.01 4.28
CA LEU A 346 16.63 1.67 3.18
C LEU A 346 17.08 0.68 2.11
N PHE A 347 17.84 -0.33 2.53
CA PHE A 347 18.61 -1.18 1.61
C PHE A 347 17.86 -2.42 1.12
N ILE A 348 16.75 -2.80 1.77
CA ILE A 348 15.92 -3.93 1.34
C ILE A 348 14.51 -3.47 0.98
N LEU A 349 13.88 -2.66 1.84
CA LEU A 349 12.45 -2.39 1.73
C LEU A 349 12.09 -1.08 1.00
N HIS A 350 13.03 -0.13 0.93
CA HIS A 350 12.90 1.19 0.30
C HIS A 350 11.76 2.06 0.88
N HIS A 351 11.47 1.93 2.18
CA HIS A 351 10.43 2.69 2.88
C HIS A 351 10.92 4.01 3.46
N PHE A 352 12.21 4.12 3.81
CA PHE A 352 12.81 5.31 4.45
C PHE A 352 12.14 5.69 5.78
N ARG A 353 11.59 4.71 6.49
CA ARG A 353 10.97 4.87 7.81
C ARG A 353 10.87 3.53 8.52
N THR A 354 11.15 3.50 9.82
CA THR A 354 11.16 2.24 10.59
C THR A 354 9.76 1.72 10.86
N ASN A 355 8.76 2.60 11.06
CA ASN A 355 7.40 2.17 11.42
C ASN A 355 6.78 1.19 10.39
N THR A 356 6.95 1.46 9.10
CA THR A 356 6.42 0.60 8.02
C THR A 356 7.20 -0.70 7.90
N THR A 357 8.52 -0.63 8.08
CA THR A 357 9.39 -1.82 8.11
C THR A 357 8.96 -2.76 9.24
N ILE A 358 8.81 -2.23 10.44
CA ILE A 358 8.48 -3.03 11.63
C ILE A 358 7.07 -3.61 11.50
N LEU A 359 6.05 -2.77 11.30
CA LEU A 359 4.65 -3.20 11.32
C LEU A 359 4.26 -4.16 10.19
N HIS A 360 4.91 -4.07 9.02
CA HIS A 360 4.54 -4.89 7.86
C HIS A 360 5.53 -5.99 7.53
N TYR A 361 6.70 -6.07 8.18
CA TYR A 361 7.74 -7.04 7.83
C TYR A 361 8.43 -7.69 9.03
N LEU A 362 8.70 -6.96 10.12
CA LEU A 362 9.44 -7.52 11.27
C LEU A 362 8.56 -8.08 12.40
N VAL A 363 7.33 -7.58 12.55
CA VAL A 363 6.34 -8.09 13.53
C VAL A 363 5.59 -9.33 12.99
N LYS A 364 5.83 -9.70 11.73
CA LYS A 364 5.15 -10.81 11.07
C LYS A 364 5.59 -12.18 11.55
#